data_AF-A0A1B6L290-F1
#
_entry.id   AF-A0A1B6L290-F1
#
_cell.length_a   1.000
_cell.length_b   1.000
_cell.length_c   1.000
_cell.angle_alpha   90.00
_cell.angle_beta   90.00
_cell.angle_gamma   90.00
#
_symmetry.space_group_name_H-M   'P 1'
#
loop_
_entity.id
_entity.type
_entity.pdbx_description
1 polymer ?
#
loop_
_entity_poly.entity_id
_entity_poly.type
_entity_poly.pdbx_seq_one_letter_code
_entity_poly.pdbx_strand_id
1 'polypeptide(L)'
;MGKKDKKKGKGAEKTAAKTDKKLSQKMKKELAVKGEDEIEKIVAQIEEEERKQKEVIIKVVPPPSCRSNFSFTAHPEKDELILFGGEYFNGQKTFLYNEIFLYNVGRGEWTLVKAPGGPPPRCSHQAVALAANKGQLWVFGGEYASPTQSQFYHYRDLWVFHFSTNLWEKVNAAGAPSSRSGHRMVCVKKQLIVFGGFHDNLREYKYFNDVHCFNLETRTWTKIEPSGTPPAPRSACQMVATPEGKILVFGGYSKVKLKKDEDKGTVHTDAFLLAPDKN
;
A
#
# COMPACT_ATOMS: atom_id res chain seq x y z
N MET A 1 -23.48 56.88 1.34
CA MET A 1 -24.39 55.72 1.23
C MET A 1 -23.58 54.44 1.39
N GLY A 2 -23.84 53.68 2.46
CA GLY A 2 -22.99 52.58 2.92
C GLY A 2 -23.14 51.27 2.12
N LYS A 3 -22.00 50.60 1.92
CA LYS A 3 -21.84 49.24 1.38
C LYS A 3 -22.65 48.21 2.17
N LYS A 4 -23.34 47.30 1.47
CA LYS A 4 -23.80 46.00 2.01
C LYS A 4 -23.53 44.87 1.01
N ASP A 5 -22.28 44.41 0.97
CA ASP A 5 -21.97 43.06 0.49
C ASP A 5 -22.44 42.04 1.53
N LYS A 6 -23.65 41.53 1.33
CA LYS A 6 -24.25 40.49 2.18
C LYS A 6 -23.61 39.12 1.85
N LYS A 7 -22.91 38.57 2.86
CA LYS A 7 -22.55 37.15 3.06
C LYS A 7 -23.56 36.17 2.42
N LYS A 8 -23.38 35.75 1.17
CA LYS A 8 -24.18 34.69 0.52
C LYS A 8 -23.62 33.27 0.68
N GLY A 9 -22.40 33.10 1.21
CA GLY A 9 -21.76 31.76 1.35
C GLY A 9 -22.08 30.99 2.64
N LYS A 10 -22.27 31.67 3.78
CA LYS A 10 -22.33 31.01 5.10
C LYS A 10 -23.57 30.13 5.35
N GLY A 11 -24.66 30.33 4.61
CA GLY A 11 -25.89 29.53 4.75
C GLY A 11 -25.79 28.17 4.06
N ALA A 12 -25.27 28.16 2.83
CA ALA A 12 -25.07 26.95 2.05
C ALA A 12 -24.01 26.03 2.68
N GLU A 13 -22.90 26.59 3.17
CA GLU A 13 -21.86 25.85 3.90
C GLU A 13 -22.40 25.17 5.16
N LYS A 14 -23.23 25.87 5.95
CA LYS A 14 -23.87 25.30 7.15
C LYS A 14 -24.84 24.17 6.82
N THR A 15 -25.58 24.28 5.72
CA THR A 15 -26.50 23.24 5.26
C THR A 15 -25.76 22.02 4.74
N ALA A 16 -24.71 22.22 3.94
CA ALA A 16 -23.82 21.14 3.46
C ALA A 16 -23.19 20.39 4.64
N ALA A 17 -22.60 21.10 5.60
CA ALA A 17 -21.99 20.51 6.79
C ALA A 17 -23.00 19.69 7.64
N LYS A 18 -24.27 20.14 7.75
CA LYS A 18 -25.32 19.37 8.44
C LYS A 18 -25.69 18.10 7.69
N THR A 19 -25.80 18.17 6.36
CA THR A 19 -26.09 17.00 5.52
C THR A 19 -24.95 15.99 5.58
N ASP A 20 -23.70 16.44 5.49
CA ASP A 20 -22.51 15.58 5.59
C ASP A 20 -22.43 14.90 6.96
N LYS A 21 -22.73 15.63 8.04
CA LYS A 21 -22.80 15.05 9.38
C LYS A 21 -23.87 13.96 9.48
N LYS A 22 -25.04 14.15 8.89
CA LYS A 22 -26.13 13.16 8.89
C LYS A 22 -25.75 11.91 8.07
N LEU A 23 -25.13 12.09 6.91
CA LEU A 23 -24.65 10.99 6.07
C LEU A 23 -23.54 10.19 6.78
N SER A 24 -22.56 10.86 7.36
CA SER A 24 -21.50 10.20 8.12
C SER A 24 -22.05 9.42 9.33
N GLN A 25 -23.07 9.95 10.01
CA GLN A 25 -23.74 9.23 11.11
C GLN A 25 -24.52 8.00 10.63
N LYS A 26 -25.20 8.09 9.48
CA LYS A 26 -25.92 6.96 8.88
C LYS A 26 -24.95 5.84 8.49
N MET A 27 -23.89 6.19 7.77
CA MET A 27 -22.84 5.26 7.36
C MET A 27 -22.18 4.59 8.57
N LYS A 28 -21.86 5.37 9.62
CA LYS A 28 -21.31 4.80 10.86
C LYS A 28 -22.25 3.77 11.50
N LYS A 29 -23.56 4.02 11.53
CA LYS A 29 -24.54 3.05 12.04
C LYS A 29 -24.59 1.78 11.20
N GLU A 30 -24.57 1.90 9.87
CA GLU A 30 -24.55 0.76 8.95
C GLU A 30 -23.29 -0.09 9.13
N LEU A 31 -22.14 0.54 9.37
CA LEU A 31 -20.88 -0.13 9.66
C LEU A 31 -20.87 -0.81 11.04
N ALA A 32 -21.48 -0.18 12.05
CA ALA A 32 -21.55 -0.74 13.40
C ALA A 32 -22.41 -2.01 13.45
N VAL A 33 -23.48 -2.08 12.66
CA VAL A 33 -24.29 -3.31 12.49
C VAL A 33 -23.44 -4.47 11.94
N LYS A 34 -22.41 -4.16 11.14
CA LYS A 34 -21.47 -5.14 10.59
C LYS A 34 -20.25 -5.39 11.50
N GLY A 35 -20.11 -4.65 12.61
CA GLY A 35 -18.92 -4.67 13.46
C GLY A 35 -17.67 -4.08 12.80
N GLU A 36 -17.84 -3.26 11.76
CA GLU A 36 -16.74 -2.72 10.96
C GLU A 36 -16.48 -1.23 11.22
N ASP A 37 -17.25 -0.55 12.08
CA ASP A 37 -17.18 0.93 12.26
C ASP A 37 -15.89 1.45 12.91
N GLU A 38 -15.02 0.56 13.39
CA GLU A 38 -13.75 0.89 14.03
C GLU A 38 -12.60 0.05 13.43
N ILE A 39 -12.40 0.14 12.10
CA ILE A 39 -11.36 -0.63 11.38
C ILE A 39 -9.95 -0.47 11.97
N GLU A 40 -9.62 0.70 12.52
CA GLU A 40 -8.35 0.94 13.22
C GLU A 40 -8.18 0.05 14.45
N LYS A 41 -9.26 -0.21 15.21
CA LYS A 41 -9.22 -1.11 16.36
C LYS A 41 -9.10 -2.56 15.94
N ILE A 42 -9.76 -2.96 14.86
CA ILE A 42 -9.61 -4.30 14.27
C ILE A 42 -8.15 -4.54 13.89
N VAL A 43 -7.54 -3.60 13.17
CA VAL A 43 -6.12 -3.70 12.77
C VAL A 43 -5.20 -3.70 13.99
N ALA A 44 -5.45 -2.85 15.00
CA ALA A 44 -4.66 -2.83 16.23
C ALA A 44 -4.75 -4.15 17.02
N GLN A 45 -5.92 -4.79 17.04
CA GLN A 45 -6.08 -6.10 17.67
C GLN A 45 -5.32 -7.18 16.89
N ILE A 46 -5.39 -7.17 15.55
CA ILE A 46 -4.61 -8.10 14.71
C ILE A 46 -3.10 -7.92 14.97
N GLU A 47 -2.63 -6.67 14.99
CA GLU A 47 -1.23 -6.36 15.32
C GLU A 47 -0.80 -6.91 16.68
N GLU A 48 -1.68 -6.84 17.69
CA GLU A 48 -1.40 -7.39 19.01
C GLU A 48 -1.36 -8.92 19.01
N GLU A 49 -2.28 -9.59 18.31
CA GLU A 49 -2.24 -11.05 18.18
C GLU A 49 -0.99 -11.53 17.42
N GLU A 50 -0.58 -10.84 16.36
CA GLU A 50 0.65 -11.14 15.61
C GLU A 50 1.91 -10.94 16.47
N ARG A 51 1.90 -9.98 17.41
CA ARG A 51 2.98 -9.78 18.39
C ARG A 51 3.07 -10.89 19.43
N LYS A 52 1.96 -11.58 19.73
CA LYS A 52 1.96 -12.70 20.69
C LYS A 52 2.59 -13.96 20.12
N GLN A 53 2.62 -14.11 18.80
CA GLN A 53 3.34 -15.21 18.17
C GLN A 53 4.84 -15.07 18.44
N LYS A 54 5.49 -16.16 18.87
CA LYS A 54 6.93 -16.17 19.23
C LYS A 54 7.78 -17.11 18.38
N GLU A 55 7.15 -18.06 17.71
CA GLU A 55 7.85 -19.10 16.98
C GLU A 55 7.82 -18.85 15.48
N VAL A 56 8.97 -19.09 14.86
CA VAL A 56 9.10 -19.20 13.41
C VAL A 56 8.67 -20.62 13.02
N ILE A 57 7.68 -20.72 12.14
CA ILE A 57 7.20 -21.99 11.58
C ILE A 57 7.59 -22.04 10.12
N ILE A 58 8.31 -23.09 9.73
CA ILE A 58 8.67 -23.38 8.34
C ILE A 58 8.15 -24.77 8.00
N LYS A 59 7.28 -24.86 7.00
CA LYS A 59 6.65 -26.14 6.64
C LYS A 59 6.43 -26.24 5.15
N VAL A 60 6.73 -27.40 4.57
CA VAL A 60 6.31 -27.75 3.20
C VAL A 60 4.79 -27.94 3.19
N VAL A 61 4.12 -27.27 2.26
CA VAL A 61 2.66 -27.17 2.19
C VAL A 61 2.16 -27.36 0.75
N PRO A 62 0.86 -27.63 0.56
CA PRO A 62 0.23 -27.49 -0.74
C PRO A 62 0.30 -26.03 -1.27
N PRO A 63 -0.03 -25.81 -2.55
CA PRO A 63 -0.12 -24.46 -3.10
C PRO A 63 -1.01 -23.53 -2.27
N PRO A 64 -0.67 -22.23 -2.17
CA PRO A 64 -1.46 -21.26 -1.41
C PRO A 64 -2.87 -21.12 -1.99
N SER A 65 -3.81 -20.70 -1.14
CA SER A 65 -5.18 -20.41 -1.56
C SER A 65 -5.23 -19.33 -2.64
N CYS A 66 -6.28 -19.36 -3.46
CA CYS A 66 -6.59 -18.29 -4.42
C CYS A 66 -6.53 -16.93 -3.73
N ARG A 67 -5.83 -15.98 -4.35
CA ARG A 67 -5.67 -14.61 -3.85
C ARG A 67 -5.33 -13.66 -4.99
N SER A 68 -5.65 -12.39 -4.82
CA SER A 68 -5.31 -11.26 -5.69
C SER A 68 -4.55 -10.20 -4.90
N ASN A 69 -3.98 -9.21 -5.60
CA ASN A 69 -3.31 -8.06 -4.99
C ASN A 69 -2.19 -8.43 -3.99
N PHE A 70 -1.57 -9.60 -4.19
CA PHE A 70 -0.37 -10.08 -3.50
C PHE A 70 0.88 -9.61 -4.24
N SER A 71 2.04 -9.71 -3.59
CA SER A 71 3.33 -9.58 -4.25
C SER A 71 3.90 -10.95 -4.61
N PHE A 72 4.45 -11.08 -5.82
CA PHE A 72 5.17 -12.26 -6.28
C PHE A 72 6.50 -11.86 -6.91
N THR A 73 7.60 -12.20 -6.27
CA THR A 73 8.94 -11.71 -6.65
C THR A 73 9.95 -12.84 -6.60
N ALA A 74 10.98 -12.81 -7.45
CA ALA A 74 12.08 -13.77 -7.37
C ALA A 74 12.86 -13.62 -6.05
N HIS A 75 13.28 -14.74 -5.46
CA HIS A 75 14.22 -14.75 -4.36
C HIS A 75 15.58 -14.25 -4.86
N PRO A 76 16.26 -13.35 -4.13
CA PRO A 76 17.42 -12.66 -4.67
C PRO A 76 18.73 -13.49 -4.67
N GLU A 77 18.65 -14.76 -4.24
CA GLU A 77 19.82 -15.60 -3.97
C GLU A 77 19.57 -17.10 -4.21
N LYS A 78 18.32 -17.53 -4.21
CA LYS A 78 17.90 -18.93 -4.38
C LYS A 78 17.01 -19.02 -5.60
N ASP A 79 16.92 -20.22 -6.19
CA ASP A 79 15.98 -20.54 -7.26
C ASP A 79 14.55 -20.75 -6.69
N GLU A 80 14.02 -19.69 -6.08
CA GLU A 80 12.75 -19.67 -5.39
C GLU A 80 11.95 -18.41 -5.77
N LEU A 81 10.62 -18.51 -5.77
CA LEU A 81 9.73 -17.36 -5.88
C LEU A 81 9.10 -17.08 -4.52
N ILE A 82 8.96 -15.80 -4.17
CA ILE A 82 8.41 -15.32 -2.91
C ILE A 82 7.02 -14.78 -3.18
N LEU A 83 6.01 -15.36 -2.52
CA LEU A 83 4.66 -14.82 -2.44
C LEU A 83 4.45 -14.20 -1.06
N PHE A 84 3.90 -12.99 -1.00
CA PHE A 84 3.52 -12.35 0.26
C PHE A 84 2.19 -11.61 0.16
N GLY A 85 1.35 -11.83 1.17
CA GLY A 85 0.08 -11.13 1.38
C GLY A 85 -1.00 -11.41 0.34
N GLY A 86 -1.82 -10.40 0.08
CA GLY A 86 -2.95 -10.43 -0.84
C GLY A 86 -4.30 -10.59 -0.16
N GLU A 87 -5.34 -10.73 -0.98
CA GLU A 87 -6.72 -10.88 -0.52
C GLU A 87 -7.50 -11.89 -1.36
N TYR A 88 -8.64 -12.34 -0.85
CA TYR A 88 -9.59 -13.17 -1.58
C TYR A 88 -11.01 -12.82 -1.19
N PHE A 89 -11.89 -12.61 -2.17
CA PHE A 89 -13.31 -12.42 -1.94
C PHE A 89 -14.07 -13.68 -2.38
N ASN A 90 -14.75 -14.33 -1.44
CA ASN A 90 -15.49 -15.57 -1.73
C ASN A 90 -16.94 -15.34 -2.18
N GLY A 91 -17.33 -14.10 -2.50
CA GLY A 91 -18.71 -13.72 -2.80
C GLY A 91 -19.51 -13.22 -1.58
N GLN A 92 -19.02 -13.43 -0.36
CA GLN A 92 -19.66 -12.99 0.89
C GLN A 92 -18.75 -12.12 1.75
N LYS A 93 -17.49 -12.52 1.91
CA LYS A 93 -16.50 -11.81 2.70
C LYS A 93 -15.12 -11.84 2.07
N THR A 94 -14.34 -10.83 2.42
CA THR A 94 -12.94 -10.67 2.03
C THR A 94 -12.05 -11.24 3.12
N PHE A 95 -11.07 -12.02 2.70
CA PHE A 95 -9.99 -12.54 3.51
C PHE A 95 -8.71 -11.84 3.10
N LEU A 96 -7.90 -11.43 4.07
CA LEU A 96 -6.58 -10.89 3.81
C LEU A 96 -5.52 -11.81 4.41
N TYR A 97 -4.35 -11.73 3.80
CA TYR A 97 -3.24 -12.62 4.08
C TYR A 97 -1.99 -11.81 4.45
N ASN A 98 -1.13 -12.38 5.31
CA ASN A 98 0.21 -11.89 5.65
C ASN A 98 1.26 -13.00 5.61
N GLU A 99 0.94 -14.17 5.06
CA GLU A 99 1.90 -15.26 5.03
C GLU A 99 2.97 -15.02 3.96
N ILE A 100 4.18 -15.54 4.21
CA ILE A 100 5.20 -15.72 3.18
C ILE A 100 5.12 -17.16 2.69
N PHE A 101 5.02 -17.33 1.38
CA PHE A 101 5.26 -18.61 0.73
C PHE A 101 6.50 -18.54 -0.16
N LEU A 102 7.32 -19.59 -0.10
CA LEU A 102 8.45 -19.80 -0.98
C LEU A 102 8.11 -20.96 -1.91
N TYR A 103 8.16 -20.71 -3.22
CA TYR A 103 8.02 -21.73 -4.25
C TYR A 103 9.39 -22.09 -4.78
N ASN A 104 9.82 -23.33 -4.57
CA ASN A 104 11.05 -23.83 -5.16
C ASN A 104 10.80 -24.26 -6.60
N VAL A 105 11.47 -23.61 -7.56
CA VAL A 105 11.21 -23.82 -8.99
C VAL A 105 11.68 -25.20 -9.44
N GLY A 106 12.85 -25.64 -8.99
CA GLY A 106 13.42 -26.94 -9.35
C GLY A 106 12.65 -28.14 -8.80
N ARG A 107 12.12 -28.05 -7.57
CA ARG A 107 11.34 -29.14 -6.95
C ARG A 107 9.84 -29.06 -7.19
N GLY A 108 9.33 -27.88 -7.57
CA GLY A 108 7.89 -27.64 -7.67
C GLY A 108 7.17 -27.65 -6.32
N GLU A 109 7.87 -27.30 -5.23
CA GLU A 109 7.35 -27.42 -3.86
C GLU A 109 7.12 -26.05 -3.21
N TRP A 110 6.04 -25.93 -2.44
CA TRP A 110 5.71 -24.74 -1.66
C TRP A 110 6.13 -24.91 -0.20
N THR A 111 6.73 -23.87 0.36
CA THR A 111 7.08 -23.78 1.79
C THR A 111 6.41 -22.56 2.38
N LEU A 112 5.63 -22.74 3.44
CA LEU A 112 5.09 -21.67 4.27
C LEU A 112 6.16 -21.23 5.27
N VAL A 113 6.40 -19.93 5.36
CA VAL A 113 7.22 -19.30 6.39
C VAL A 113 6.34 -18.36 7.21
N LYS A 114 6.03 -18.76 8.45
CA LYS A 114 5.29 -17.94 9.40
C LYS A 114 6.26 -17.39 10.44
N ALA A 115 6.55 -16.10 10.35
CA ALA A 115 7.46 -15.42 11.26
C ALA A 115 6.69 -14.56 12.28
N PRO A 116 7.13 -14.49 13.55
CA PRO A 116 6.48 -13.71 14.59
C PRO A 116 6.64 -12.20 14.34
N GLY A 117 5.69 -11.41 14.86
CA GLY A 117 5.79 -9.94 14.87
C GLY A 117 5.86 -9.31 13.48
N GLY A 118 5.34 -9.98 12.46
CA GLY A 118 5.32 -9.49 11.08
C GLY A 118 4.27 -8.39 10.83
N PRO A 119 4.27 -7.83 9.61
CA PRO A 119 3.21 -6.93 9.18
C PRO A 119 1.83 -7.60 9.27
N PRO A 120 0.78 -6.84 9.64
CA PRO A 120 -0.61 -7.30 9.53
C PRO A 120 -0.99 -7.72 8.10
N PRO A 121 -2.07 -8.54 7.96
CA PRO A 121 -2.66 -8.90 6.68
C PRO A 121 -2.90 -7.69 5.79
N ARG A 122 -2.42 -7.77 4.56
CA ARG A 122 -2.45 -6.65 3.62
C ARG A 122 -2.49 -7.10 2.18
N CYS A 123 -3.12 -6.28 1.35
CA CYS A 123 -3.12 -6.39 -0.10
C CYS A 123 -2.71 -5.04 -0.72
N SER A 124 -2.46 -5.03 -2.02
CA SER A 124 -2.14 -3.82 -2.79
C SER A 124 -0.92 -3.05 -2.25
N HIS A 125 -0.06 -3.75 -1.50
CA HIS A 125 1.28 -3.32 -1.11
C HIS A 125 2.26 -3.52 -2.27
N GLN A 126 3.48 -3.03 -2.11
CA GLN A 126 4.58 -3.43 -2.97
C GLN A 126 5.68 -4.10 -2.16
N ALA A 127 6.21 -5.21 -2.69
CA ALA A 127 7.39 -5.87 -2.17
C ALA A 127 8.57 -5.78 -3.15
N VAL A 128 9.79 -5.64 -2.62
CA VAL A 128 11.04 -5.65 -3.39
C VAL A 128 12.03 -6.56 -2.69
N ALA A 129 12.54 -7.56 -3.42
CA ALA A 129 13.54 -8.50 -2.94
C ALA A 129 14.96 -8.00 -3.26
N LEU A 130 15.87 -8.06 -2.28
CA LEU A 130 17.25 -7.59 -2.39
C LEU A 130 18.23 -8.65 -1.91
N ALA A 131 19.36 -8.82 -2.59
CA ALA A 131 20.42 -9.76 -2.19
C ALA A 131 21.23 -9.30 -0.95
N ALA A 132 20.96 -8.09 -0.43
CA ALA A 132 21.62 -7.59 0.76
C ALA A 132 21.40 -8.53 1.96
N ASN A 133 22.44 -8.70 2.78
CA ASN A 133 22.39 -9.46 4.04
C ASN A 133 21.83 -10.89 3.90
N LYS A 134 22.23 -11.63 2.85
CA LYS A 134 21.77 -13.00 2.56
C LYS A 134 20.27 -13.08 2.22
N GLY A 135 19.80 -12.08 1.49
CA GLY A 135 18.42 -11.96 1.07
C GLY A 135 17.53 -11.20 2.05
N GLN A 136 16.83 -10.21 1.52
CA GLN A 136 15.81 -9.43 2.21
C GLN A 136 14.57 -9.24 1.34
N LEU A 137 13.39 -9.20 1.95
CA LEU A 137 12.14 -8.76 1.31
C LEU A 137 11.65 -7.48 1.97
N TRP A 138 11.65 -6.38 1.24
CA TRP A 138 11.17 -5.08 1.70
C TRP A 138 9.71 -4.90 1.29
N VAL A 139 8.85 -4.51 2.22
CA VAL A 139 7.40 -4.33 1.99
C VAL A 139 6.98 -2.95 2.50
N PHE A 140 6.32 -2.16 1.64
CA PHE A 140 5.78 -0.85 2.02
C PHE A 140 4.27 -0.79 1.80
N GLY A 141 3.58 -0.16 2.75
CA GLY A 141 2.18 0.24 2.64
C GLY A 141 1.23 -0.92 2.33
N GLY A 142 0.25 -0.64 1.46
CA GLY A 142 -0.87 -1.53 1.18
C GLY A 142 -2.10 -1.15 2.00
N GLU A 143 -3.09 -2.03 2.02
CA GLU A 143 -4.31 -1.81 2.79
C GLU A 143 -4.84 -3.10 3.42
N TYR A 144 -5.63 -2.91 4.47
CA TYR A 144 -6.54 -3.91 5.00
C TYR A 144 -7.96 -3.56 4.60
N ALA A 145 -8.61 -4.43 3.84
CA ALA A 145 -10.01 -4.31 3.48
C ALA A 145 -10.89 -4.99 4.55
N SER A 146 -11.96 -4.33 4.97
CA SER A 146 -12.92 -4.96 5.86
C SER A 146 -13.57 -6.19 5.18
N PRO A 147 -14.11 -7.16 5.95
CA PRO A 147 -14.77 -8.33 5.38
C PRO A 147 -15.80 -7.98 4.30
N THR A 148 -16.59 -6.92 4.47
CA THR A 148 -17.57 -6.49 3.46
C THR A 148 -17.03 -5.50 2.40
N GLN A 149 -15.73 -5.23 2.36
CA GLN A 149 -15.08 -4.20 1.52
C GLN A 149 -15.69 -2.81 1.67
N SER A 150 -16.32 -2.57 2.82
CA SER A 150 -16.98 -1.29 3.08
C SER A 150 -15.98 -0.25 3.55
N GLN A 151 -14.85 -0.67 4.13
CA GLN A 151 -13.80 0.19 4.64
C GLN A 151 -12.42 -0.35 4.33
N PHE A 152 -11.47 0.58 4.23
CA PHE A 152 -10.07 0.30 3.99
C PHE A 152 -9.23 0.99 5.05
N TYR A 153 -8.26 0.27 5.61
CA TYR A 153 -7.19 0.82 6.43
C TYR A 153 -5.91 0.82 5.61
N HIS A 154 -5.45 2.00 5.20
CA HIS A 154 -4.21 2.11 4.43
C HIS A 154 -2.99 2.13 5.38
N TYR A 155 -2.03 1.27 5.10
CA TYR A 155 -0.77 1.22 5.84
C TYR A 155 0.22 2.28 5.33
N ARG A 156 1.10 2.75 6.22
CA ARG A 156 2.23 3.65 5.91
C ARG A 156 3.59 3.11 6.37
N ASP A 157 3.60 1.87 6.84
CA ASP A 157 4.76 1.24 7.44
C ASP A 157 5.70 0.64 6.39
N LEU A 158 6.98 0.57 6.75
CA LEU A 158 8.01 -0.12 5.99
C LEU A 158 8.49 -1.30 6.83
N TRP A 159 8.52 -2.47 6.20
CA TRP A 159 8.98 -3.71 6.80
C TRP A 159 10.10 -4.32 5.97
N VAL A 160 11.01 -5.02 6.64
CA VAL A 160 11.98 -5.89 5.98
C VAL A 160 11.94 -7.26 6.63
N PHE A 161 11.80 -8.30 5.80
CA PHE A 161 11.99 -9.68 6.20
C PHE A 161 13.43 -10.09 5.91
N HIS A 162 14.12 -10.65 6.89
CA HIS A 162 15.48 -11.14 6.74
C HIS A 162 15.47 -12.65 6.53
N PHE A 163 15.80 -13.13 5.33
CA PHE A 163 15.81 -14.57 5.03
C PHE A 163 16.88 -15.34 5.80
N SER A 164 17.92 -14.66 6.27
CA SER A 164 18.97 -15.25 7.11
C SER A 164 18.48 -15.69 8.49
N THR A 165 17.50 -14.99 9.05
CA THR A 165 16.98 -15.24 10.41
C THR A 165 15.51 -15.65 10.42
N ASN A 166 14.82 -15.51 9.29
CA ASN A 166 13.39 -15.68 9.15
C ASN A 166 12.58 -14.78 10.09
N LEU A 167 13.04 -13.54 10.29
CA LEU A 167 12.39 -12.56 11.15
C LEU A 167 12.06 -11.28 10.40
N TRP A 168 10.93 -10.69 10.79
CA TRP A 168 10.52 -9.37 10.36
C TRP A 168 11.15 -8.28 11.23
N GLU A 169 11.43 -7.15 10.60
CA GLU A 169 11.83 -5.92 11.26
C GLU A 169 10.94 -4.78 10.75
N LYS A 170 10.31 -4.05 11.69
CA LYS A 170 9.60 -2.81 11.40
C LYS A 170 10.61 -1.66 11.32
N VAL A 171 10.68 -1.01 10.16
CA VAL A 171 11.64 0.07 9.91
C VAL A 171 11.00 1.40 10.30
N ASN A 172 11.44 1.93 11.44
CA ASN A 172 10.98 3.24 11.93
C ASN A 172 11.91 4.34 11.41
N ALA A 173 11.43 5.13 10.46
CA ALA A 173 12.16 6.27 9.90
C ALA A 173 11.24 7.47 9.70
N ALA A 174 11.71 8.65 10.10
CA ALA A 174 10.99 9.90 9.89
C ALA A 174 10.94 10.25 8.39
N GLY A 175 9.93 11.03 7.98
CA GLY A 175 9.75 11.46 6.60
C GLY A 175 9.13 10.42 5.67
N ALA A 176 8.63 9.30 6.21
CA ALA A 176 7.96 8.26 5.42
C ALA A 176 6.75 8.80 4.63
N PRO A 177 6.40 8.20 3.48
CA PRO A 177 5.21 8.57 2.74
C PRO A 177 3.93 8.43 3.59
N SER A 178 2.90 9.19 3.25
CA SER A 178 1.55 9.00 3.82
C SER A 178 1.01 7.58 3.53
N SER A 179 0.07 7.12 4.34
CA SER A 179 -0.57 5.82 4.14
C SER A 179 -1.22 5.71 2.77
N ARG A 180 -0.95 4.60 2.08
CA ARG A 180 -1.34 4.41 0.69
C ARG A 180 -1.30 2.94 0.26
N SER A 181 -2.17 2.60 -0.67
CA SER A 181 -2.17 1.32 -1.41
C SER A 181 -2.13 1.56 -2.92
N GLY A 182 -1.88 0.51 -3.69
CA GLY A 182 -1.78 0.58 -5.15
C GLY A 182 -0.63 1.47 -5.66
N HIS A 183 0.33 1.81 -4.79
CA HIS A 183 1.55 2.50 -5.16
C HIS A 183 2.54 1.51 -5.78
N ARG A 184 3.65 2.03 -6.32
CA ARG A 184 4.79 1.20 -6.70
C ARG A 184 6.03 1.55 -5.91
N MET A 185 6.88 0.56 -5.75
CA MET A 185 8.19 0.63 -5.11
C MET A 185 9.17 -0.19 -5.94
N VAL A 186 10.32 0.39 -6.24
CA VAL A 186 11.46 -0.30 -6.88
C VAL A 186 12.73 0.01 -6.11
N CYS A 187 13.75 -0.83 -6.25
CA CYS A 187 15.08 -0.50 -5.77
C CYS A 187 15.95 -0.04 -6.94
N VAL A 188 16.60 1.10 -6.76
CA VAL A 188 17.68 1.57 -7.64
C VAL A 188 18.91 1.79 -6.78
N LYS A 189 20.01 1.11 -7.11
CA LYS A 189 21.26 1.13 -6.32
C LYS A 189 20.97 0.74 -4.85
N LYS A 190 21.09 1.67 -3.91
CA LYS A 190 20.84 1.47 -2.47
C LYS A 190 19.64 2.29 -1.98
N GLN A 191 18.67 2.54 -2.86
CA GLN A 191 17.52 3.39 -2.59
C GLN A 191 16.23 2.70 -3.00
N LEU A 192 15.26 2.63 -2.08
CA LEU A 192 13.89 2.24 -2.41
C LEU A 192 13.14 3.50 -2.84
N ILE A 193 12.63 3.50 -4.06
CA ILE A 193 11.85 4.62 -4.61
C ILE A 193 10.39 4.23 -4.63
N VAL A 194 9.55 5.00 -3.94
CA VAL A 194 8.10 4.86 -3.88
C VAL A 194 7.43 5.96 -4.69
N PHE A 195 6.46 5.59 -5.53
CA PHE A 195 5.69 6.54 -6.33
C PHE A 195 4.20 6.21 -6.33
N GLY A 196 3.39 7.27 -6.24
CA GLY A 196 1.95 7.24 -6.46
C GLY A 196 1.18 6.46 -5.39
N GLY A 197 0.09 5.84 -5.82
CA GLY A 197 -0.88 5.14 -4.98
C GLY A 197 -2.11 5.99 -4.68
N PHE A 198 -2.97 5.49 -3.81
CA PHE A 198 -4.15 6.21 -3.34
C PHE A 198 -4.44 5.92 -1.87
N HIS A 199 -5.29 6.76 -1.30
CA HIS A 199 -5.81 6.65 0.05
C HIS A 199 -7.31 6.95 0.02
N ASP A 200 -8.13 6.13 0.66
CA ASP A 200 -9.58 6.29 0.82
C ASP A 200 -9.94 6.18 2.31
N ASN A 201 -10.77 7.10 2.80
CA ASN A 201 -11.24 7.13 4.18
C ASN A 201 -12.76 7.29 4.30
N LEU A 202 -13.54 6.69 3.38
CA LEU A 202 -15.01 6.75 3.23
C LEU A 202 -15.59 8.12 2.85
N ARG A 203 -14.90 9.21 3.20
CA ARG A 203 -15.36 10.59 2.95
C ARG A 203 -14.75 11.14 1.68
N GLU A 204 -13.45 10.92 1.55
CA GLU A 204 -12.64 11.36 0.44
C GLU A 204 -11.67 10.26 0.04
N TYR A 205 -11.31 10.30 -1.25
CA TYR A 205 -10.21 9.53 -1.78
C TYR A 205 -9.21 10.50 -2.39
N LYS A 206 -7.92 10.16 -2.28
CA LYS A 206 -6.82 10.95 -2.81
C LYS A 206 -5.85 10.05 -3.53
N TYR A 207 -5.56 10.37 -4.79
CA TYR A 207 -4.46 9.79 -5.54
C TYR A 207 -3.19 10.61 -5.32
N PHE A 208 -2.04 9.96 -5.37
CA PHE A 208 -0.74 10.59 -5.18
C PHE A 208 0.09 10.57 -6.48
N ASN A 209 0.99 11.54 -6.61
CA ASN A 209 2.08 11.57 -7.61
C ASN A 209 3.42 11.99 -6.97
N ASP A 210 3.51 11.97 -5.64
CA ASP A 210 4.75 12.25 -4.94
C ASP A 210 5.74 11.09 -5.10
N VAL A 211 7.03 11.44 -5.08
CA VAL A 211 8.14 10.49 -5.13
C VAL A 211 8.84 10.54 -3.78
N HIS A 212 9.06 9.38 -3.18
CA HIS A 212 9.80 9.24 -1.93
C HIS A 212 10.93 8.26 -2.11
N CYS A 213 12.06 8.56 -1.48
CA CYS A 213 13.25 7.73 -1.50
C CYS A 213 13.61 7.33 -0.08
N PHE A 214 13.72 6.03 0.17
CA PHE A 214 14.34 5.49 1.38
C PHE A 214 15.76 5.07 1.07
N ASN A 215 16.74 5.69 1.72
CA ASN A 215 18.14 5.30 1.61
C ASN A 215 18.40 4.10 2.53
N LEU A 216 18.86 2.98 1.97
CA LEU A 216 19.09 1.73 2.69
C LEU A 216 20.27 1.78 3.66
N GLU A 217 21.23 2.69 3.45
CA GLU A 217 22.41 2.84 4.31
C GLU A 217 22.12 3.77 5.48
N THR A 218 21.60 4.97 5.20
CA THR A 218 21.30 5.96 6.25
C THR A 218 19.98 5.65 6.97
N ARG A 219 19.15 4.78 6.39
CA ARG A 219 17.81 4.42 6.87
C ARG A 219 16.90 5.63 7.06
N THR A 220 16.99 6.59 6.13
CA THR A 220 16.19 7.81 6.14
C THR A 220 15.32 7.92 4.91
N TRP A 221 14.13 8.48 5.08
CA TRP A 221 13.28 8.89 3.97
C TRP A 221 13.62 10.31 3.52
N THR A 222 13.43 10.57 2.24
CA THR A 222 13.48 11.90 1.64
C THR A 222 12.43 11.98 0.56
N LYS A 223 11.61 13.04 0.59
CA LYS A 223 10.71 13.35 -0.51
C LYS A 223 11.54 13.94 -1.65
N ILE A 224 11.43 13.36 -2.83
CA ILE A 224 12.08 13.86 -4.05
C ILE A 224 11.08 14.79 -4.74
N GLU A 225 11.57 15.94 -5.21
CA GLU A 225 10.84 16.85 -6.09
C GLU A 225 11.49 16.80 -7.49
N PRO A 226 11.00 15.92 -8.40
CA PRO A 226 11.57 15.81 -9.73
C PRO A 226 11.39 17.11 -10.52
N SER A 227 12.37 17.43 -11.35
CA SER A 227 12.26 18.50 -12.35
C SER A 227 11.40 18.05 -13.54
N GLY A 228 10.91 19.02 -14.33
CA GLY A 228 10.08 18.76 -15.51
C GLY A 228 8.58 18.58 -15.18
N THR A 229 7.84 17.95 -16.09
CA THR A 229 6.40 17.70 -15.93
C THR A 229 6.19 16.33 -15.28
N PRO A 230 5.71 16.27 -14.02
CA PRO A 230 5.47 15.00 -13.35
C PRO A 230 4.22 14.30 -13.92
N PRO A 231 4.10 12.97 -13.73
CA PRO A 231 2.85 12.28 -14.00
C PRO A 231 1.71 12.85 -13.17
N ALA A 232 0.50 12.84 -13.72
CA ALA A 232 -0.72 13.09 -12.93
C ALA A 232 -0.84 12.07 -11.77
N PRO A 233 -1.49 12.43 -10.64
CA PRO A 233 -1.78 11.50 -9.55
C PRO A 233 -2.40 10.20 -10.04
N ARG A 234 -1.88 9.06 -9.58
CA ARG A 234 -2.27 7.73 -10.08
C ARG A 234 -1.95 6.61 -9.11
N SER A 235 -2.75 5.55 -9.15
CA SER A 235 -2.48 4.25 -8.53
C SER A 235 -2.47 3.15 -9.61
N ALA A 236 -2.08 1.94 -9.21
CA ALA A 236 -2.03 0.76 -10.08
C ALA A 236 -1.19 0.93 -11.36
N CYS A 237 -0.27 1.91 -11.39
CA CYS A 237 0.70 2.07 -12.46
C CYS A 237 1.73 0.92 -12.45
N GLN A 238 2.51 0.80 -13.52
CA GLN A 238 3.70 -0.04 -13.55
C GLN A 238 4.93 0.82 -13.32
N MET A 239 5.91 0.30 -12.59
CA MET A 239 7.18 0.98 -12.34
C MET A 239 8.33 -0.01 -12.44
N VAL A 240 9.34 0.33 -13.24
CA VAL A 240 10.48 -0.56 -13.51
C VAL A 240 11.78 0.23 -13.40
N ALA A 241 12.73 -0.31 -12.63
CA ALA A 241 14.10 0.19 -12.60
C ALA A 241 14.89 -0.32 -13.80
N THR A 242 15.62 0.57 -14.45
CA THR A 242 16.53 0.25 -15.56
C THR A 242 17.94 -0.04 -15.04
N PRO A 243 18.77 -0.81 -15.77
CA PRO A 243 20.16 -1.05 -15.41
C PRO A 243 20.99 0.23 -15.25
N GLU A 244 20.64 1.30 -15.99
CA GLU A 244 21.31 2.59 -15.94
C GLU A 244 20.90 3.44 -14.72
N GLY A 245 20.01 2.92 -13.86
CA GLY A 245 19.53 3.60 -12.66
C GLY A 245 18.46 4.66 -12.91
N LYS A 246 17.75 4.57 -14.04
CA LYS A 246 16.52 5.34 -14.33
C LYS A 246 15.28 4.51 -13.97
N ILE A 247 14.14 5.17 -13.79
CA ILE A 247 12.87 4.52 -13.45
C ILE A 247 11.82 4.87 -14.49
N LEU A 248 11.27 3.86 -15.15
CA LEU A 248 10.13 4.00 -16.05
C LEU A 248 8.85 3.87 -15.24
N VAL A 249 7.90 4.78 -15.44
CA VAL A 249 6.53 4.72 -14.94
C VAL A 249 5.60 4.65 -16.14
N PHE A 250 4.65 3.70 -16.14
CA PHE A 250 3.70 3.54 -17.23
C PHE A 250 2.27 3.34 -16.71
N GLY A 251 1.34 4.06 -17.33
CA GLY A 251 -0.09 3.89 -17.16
C GLY A 251 -0.57 4.10 -15.71
N GLY A 252 -1.60 3.33 -15.34
CA GLY A 252 -2.29 3.41 -14.05
C GLY A 252 -3.68 4.01 -14.16
N TYR A 253 -4.29 4.30 -13.01
CA TYR A 253 -5.64 4.83 -12.93
C TYR A 253 -5.72 5.95 -11.90
N SER A 254 -6.61 6.90 -12.15
CA SER A 254 -6.99 7.91 -11.18
C SER A 254 -8.45 8.24 -11.28
N LYS A 255 -9.02 8.70 -10.17
CA LYS A 255 -10.37 9.21 -10.11
C LYS A 255 -10.36 10.60 -9.51
N VAL A 256 -11.20 11.49 -10.03
CA VAL A 256 -11.37 12.84 -9.50
C VAL A 256 -12.86 13.10 -9.31
N LYS A 257 -13.24 13.62 -8.14
CA LYS A 257 -14.61 14.01 -7.84
C LYS A 257 -14.91 15.32 -8.56
N LEU A 258 -15.87 15.31 -9.49
CA LEU A 258 -16.28 16.51 -10.24
C LEU A 258 -17.36 17.27 -9.47
N LYS A 259 -18.38 16.55 -9.00
CA LYS A 259 -19.50 17.07 -8.22
C LYS A 259 -19.94 16.05 -7.17
N LYS A 260 -20.97 16.40 -6.39
CA LYS A 260 -21.60 15.47 -5.47
C LYS A 260 -22.11 14.26 -6.24
N ASP A 261 -21.65 13.07 -5.86
CA ASP A 261 -22.01 11.77 -6.45
C ASP A 261 -21.61 11.62 -7.95
N GLU A 262 -20.69 12.46 -8.45
CA GLU A 262 -20.17 12.39 -9.83
C GLU A 262 -18.64 12.33 -9.83
N ASP A 263 -18.10 11.18 -10.23
CA ASP A 263 -16.67 10.91 -10.33
C ASP A 263 -16.25 10.76 -11.80
N LYS A 264 -15.08 11.30 -12.17
CA LYS A 264 -14.43 11.02 -13.45
C LYS A 264 -13.23 10.11 -13.24
N GLY A 265 -13.33 8.87 -13.71
CA GLY A 265 -12.20 7.96 -13.84
C GLY A 265 -11.34 8.29 -15.06
N THR A 266 -10.03 8.14 -14.94
CA THR A 266 -9.07 8.29 -16.03
C THR A 266 -8.12 7.10 -16.00
N VAL A 267 -8.09 6.34 -17.10
CA VAL A 267 -7.06 5.34 -17.36
C VAL A 267 -5.90 6.05 -18.03
N HIS A 268 -4.72 5.94 -17.44
CA HIS A 268 -3.50 6.52 -17.97
C HIS A 268 -2.82 5.53 -18.91
N THR A 269 -2.34 6.03 -20.05
CA THR A 269 -1.60 5.25 -21.07
C THR A 269 -0.28 5.94 -21.44
N ASP A 270 0.09 6.98 -20.71
CA ASP A 270 1.33 7.73 -20.84
C ASP A 270 2.50 7.02 -20.12
N ALA A 271 3.72 7.39 -20.49
CA ALA A 271 4.96 6.88 -19.94
C ALA A 271 5.87 8.03 -19.49
N PHE A 272 6.58 7.83 -18.39
CA PHE A 272 7.51 8.80 -17.83
C PHE A 272 8.81 8.13 -17.43
N LEU A 273 9.91 8.85 -17.59
CA LEU A 273 11.23 8.39 -17.19
C LEU A 273 11.77 9.34 -16.12
N LEU A 274 11.90 8.83 -14.90
CA LEU A 274 12.65 9.51 -13.84
C LEU A 274 14.13 9.12 -13.98
N ALA A 275 14.98 10.11 -14.24
CA ALA A 275 16.42 9.92 -14.37
C ALA A 275 17.15 10.75 -13.30
N PRO A 276 18.34 10.32 -12.86
CA PRO A 276 19.23 11.18 -12.08
C PRO A 276 19.54 12.46 -12.86
N ASP A 277 19.79 13.56 -12.15
CA ASP A 277 20.23 14.80 -12.78
C ASP A 277 21.51 14.54 -13.59
N LYS A 278 21.58 15.17 -14.77
CA LYS A 278 22.80 15.19 -15.57
C LYS A 278 23.77 16.14 -14.88
N ASN A 279 24.80 15.60 -14.25
CA ASN A 279 25.99 16.38 -13.90
C ASN A 279 26.66 16.91 -15.16
#